data_AF-A0A5K1BIX6-F1
#
_entry.id   AF-A0A5K1BIX6-F1
#
_cell.length_a   1.000
_cell.length_b   1.000
_cell.length_c   1.000
_cell.angle_alpha   90.00
_cell.angle_beta   90.00
_cell.angle_gamma   90.00
#
_symmetry.space_group_name_H-M   'P 1'
#
loop_
_entity.id
_entity.type
_entity.pdbx_description
1 polymer ?
#
loop_
_entity_poly.entity_id
_entity_poly.type
_entity_poly.pdbx_seq_one_letter_code
_entity_poly.pdbx_strand_id
1 'polypeptide(L)' 'APQGVHVVCQNFPRIKIVTSEIETGLNEEFRVVPGMGEFGDRYFGTDDDDDAQQT' A
#
# COMPACT_ATOMS: atom_id res chain seq x y z
N ALA A 1 -0.41 4.73 -4.60
CA ALA A 1 -1.27 5.95 -4.62
C ALA A 1 -0.49 7.24 -4.93
N PRO A 2 -1.10 8.23 -5.61
CA PRO A 2 -0.40 9.39 -6.17
C PRO A 2 0.10 10.37 -5.10
N GLN A 3 -0.58 10.44 -3.94
CA GLN A 3 -0.22 11.31 -2.82
C GLN A 3 1.21 11.03 -2.34
N GLY A 4 1.58 9.76 -2.17
CA GLY A 4 2.93 9.37 -1.72
C GLY A 4 4.01 9.72 -2.74
N VAL A 5 3.75 9.49 -4.03
CA VAL A 5 4.66 9.85 -5.12
C VAL A 5 4.95 11.35 -5.10
N HIS A 6 3.92 12.18 -4.95
CA HIS A 6 4.06 13.62 -4.89
C HIS A 6 4.96 14.08 -3.73
N VAL A 7 4.70 13.58 -2.52
CA VAL A 7 5.49 13.90 -1.32
C VAL A 7 6.96 13.53 -1.51
N VAL A 8 7.25 12.34 -2.03
CA VAL A 8 8.63 11.90 -2.27
C VAL A 8 9.32 12.78 -3.31
N CYS A 9 8.66 13.07 -4.43
CA CYS A 9 9.24 13.91 -5.48
C CYS A 9 9.44 15.36 -5.06
N GLN A 10 8.59 15.91 -4.20
CA GLN A 10 8.76 17.25 -3.63
C GLN A 10 9.98 17.34 -2.71
N ASN A 11 10.15 16.35 -1.82
CA ASN A 11 11.25 16.35 -0.86
C ASN A 11 12.58 15.89 -1.46
N PHE A 12 12.54 15.04 -2.50
CA PHE A 12 13.72 14.47 -3.14
C PHE A 12 13.67 14.61 -4.68
N PRO A 13 13.85 15.83 -5.23
CA PRO A 13 13.58 16.09 -6.66
C PRO A 13 14.44 15.33 -7.66
N ARG A 14 15.55 14.72 -7.23
CA ARG A 14 16.47 13.94 -8.09
C ARG A 14 16.24 12.43 -8.04
N ILE A 15 15.33 11.94 -7.20
CA ILE A 15 15.04 10.51 -7.10
C ILE A 15 14.25 10.05 -8.34
N LYS A 16 14.47 8.81 -8.77
CA LYS A 16 13.68 8.16 -9.80
C LYS A 16 12.87 7.04 -9.16
N ILE A 17 11.56 7.06 -9.33
CA ILE A 17 10.65 6.02 -8.83
C ILE A 17 10.35 5.08 -10.00
N VAL A 18 10.59 3.79 -9.78
CA VAL A 18 10.19 2.72 -10.69
C VAL A 18 9.15 1.90 -9.94
N THR A 19 7.92 1.85 -10.47
CA THR A 19 6.80 1.08 -9.92
C THR A 19 6.04 0.46 -11.07
N SER A 20 5.41 -0.71 -10.85
CA SER A 20 4.58 -1.38 -11.85
C SER A 20 3.23 -0.69 -12.04
N GLU A 21 2.64 -0.19 -10.95
CA GLU A 21 1.32 0.44 -10.94
C GLU A 21 1.28 1.62 -9.95
N ILE A 22 0.31 2.50 -10.14
CA ILE A 22 -0.06 3.58 -9.22
C ILE A 22 -1.58 3.52 -9.02
N GLU A 23 -2.03 3.17 -7.82
CA GLU A 23 -3.46 3.09 -7.47
C GLU A 23 -4.10 4.47 -7.37
N THR A 24 -5.43 4.54 -7.35
CA THR A 24 -6.21 5.79 -7.40
C THR A 24 -5.95 6.71 -6.20
N GLY A 25 -5.81 6.14 -5.01
CA GLY A 25 -5.70 6.95 -3.79
C GLY A 25 -5.54 6.11 -2.54
N LEU A 26 -5.70 6.78 -1.40
CA LEU A 26 -5.73 6.16 -0.08
C LEU A 26 -7.16 6.27 0.49
N ASN A 27 -7.57 5.29 1.28
CA ASN A 27 -8.75 5.41 2.14
C ASN A 27 -8.40 6.10 3.49
N GLU A 28 -9.38 6.18 4.40
CA GLU A 28 -9.21 6.79 5.74
C GLU A 28 -8.22 6.02 6.64
N GLU A 29 -7.98 4.75 6.34
CA GLU A 29 -7.03 3.88 7.04
C GLU A 29 -5.62 3.93 6.43
N PHE A 30 -5.37 4.87 5.50
CA PHE A 30 -4.11 5.00 4.75
C PHE A 30 -3.75 3.78 3.89
N ARG A 31 -4.73 2.95 3.52
CA ARG A 31 -4.54 1.84 2.58
C ARG A 31 -4.75 2.32 1.16
N VAL A 32 -3.94 1.82 0.23
CA VAL A 32 -4.11 2.06 -1.20
C VAL A 32 -5.40 1.41 -1.70
N VAL A 33 -6.19 2.10 -2.53
CA VAL A 33 -7.46 1.60 -3.10
C VAL A 33 -7.40 1.66 -4.64
N PRO A 34 -7.74 0.58 -5.37
CA PRO A 34 -8.28 -0.70 -4.88
C PRO A 34 -7.27 -1.54 -4.07
N GLY A 35 -5.97 -1.41 -4.37
CA GLY A 35 -4.89 -1.99 -3.57
C GLY A 35 -4.81 -3.51 -3.58
N MET A 36 -3.85 -4.03 -2.82
CA MET A 36 -3.59 -5.47 -2.69
C MET A 36 -3.78 -5.98 -1.25
N GLY A 37 -4.34 -5.17 -0.35
CA GLY A 37 -4.34 -5.46 1.09
C GLY A 37 -2.93 -5.40 1.69
N GLU A 38 -2.73 -6.06 2.83
CA GLU A 38 -1.44 -6.12 3.52
C GLU A 38 -0.47 -7.05 2.77
N PHE A 39 0.40 -6.45 1.94
CA PHE A 39 1.33 -7.22 1.10
C PHE A 39 2.26 -8.12 1.92
N GLY A 40 2.74 -7.64 3.07
CA GLY A 40 3.62 -8.41 3.94
C GLY A 40 2.97 -9.71 4.41
N ASP A 41 1.78 -9.59 4.99
CA ASP A 41 1.06 -10.75 5.52
C ASP A 41 0.69 -11.76 4.43
N ARG A 42 0.19 -11.27 3.30
CA ARG A 42 -0.16 -12.12 2.15
C ARG A 42 1.06 -12.80 1.51
N TYR A 43 2.21 -12.14 1.52
CA TYR A 43 3.43 -12.68 0.90
C TYR A 43 4.13 -13.68 1.81
N PHE A 44 4.14 -13.43 3.12
CA PHE A 44 4.82 -14.29 4.10
C PHE A 44 3.90 -15.31 4.78
N GLY A 45 2.58 -15.22 4.56
CA GLY A 45 1.58 -16.09 5.18
C GLY A 45 1.44 -15.81 6.68
N THR A 46 1.37 -14.53 7.07
CA THR A 46 1.18 -14.10 8.46
C THR A 46 -0.20 -13.48 8.69
N ASP A 47 -1.15 -13.81 7.83
CA ASP A 47 -2.56 -13.42 7.90
C ASP A 47 -3.40 -14.26 8.88
N ASP A 48 -2.77 -15.21 9.60
CA ASP A 48 -3.41 -16.20 10.48
C ASP A 48 -4.08 -15.67 11.78
N ASP A 49 -4.19 -14.36 11.98
CA ASP A 49 -4.80 -13.78 13.19
C ASP A 49 -6.32 -13.49 13.07
N ASP A 50 -6.95 -13.65 11.90
CA ASP A 50 -8.37 -13.32 11.69
C ASP A 50 -9.32 -14.52 11.48
N ASP A 51 -8.82 -15.76 11.36
CA ASP A 51 -9.67 -16.96 11.21
C ASP A 51 -10.32 -17.43 12.53
N ALA A 52 -10.07 -16.76 13.66
CA ALA A 52 -10.63 -17.09 14.96
C ALA A 52 -11.94 -16.36 15.33
N GLN A 53 -12.53 -15.54 14.43
CA GLN A 53 -13.79 -14.80 14.71
C GLN A 53 -14.95 -15.06 13.75
N GLN A 54 -14.94 -16.17 13.01
CA GLN A 54 -16.16 -16.70 12.37
C GLN A 54 -16.46 -18.15 12.83
N THR A 55 -16.82 -18.29 14.11
CA THR A 55 -17.73 -19.33 14.63
C THR A 55 -18.86 -18.68 15.41
#